data_AF-A0AAQ4DZL5-F1
#
_entry.id   AF-A0AAQ4DZL5-F1
#
_cell.length_a   1.000
_cell.length_b   1.000
_cell.length_c   1.000
_cell.angle_alpha   90.00
_cell.angle_beta   90.00
_cell.angle_gamma   90.00
#
_symmetry.space_group_name_H-M   'P 1'
#
loop_
_entity.id
_entity.type
_entity.pdbx_description
1 polymer ?
#
loop_
_entity_poly.entity_id
_entity_poly.type
_entity_poly.pdbx_seq_one_letter_code
_entity_poly.pdbx_strand_id
1 'polypeptide(L)'
;MFALLTRAVVWLVLSSSLALACLAVAVLGAVHAARRATWKWLRCFPGPNEDIPLRWVVQQHRHASSVKNKTPYNPCWRADYIEIVLNSKSTMEKSVDYEVLHSWLGTGLLTSSGEKWKTRRRLLTPAFHFRILDSFVQPMNARARGLVQKILQRSTDPWINIVPLVAECTLSILLETIMGVFPEEEEEHCRSYVRAVHYLSSQISSRVQMPWLLLDAIYFRTARGKEYKKSADIVHNFTAKVIKKRREELKSTDQGNLVEEKEESVYNRKRLCTFLDTLLRYSIENDTSFTDDDIREEVDTFMFEGHDTTSVAISWSLYMIGLHQDHQRKIQEELDLILEDCSGNDITSENLKELKYLDCVIKECQRLFPSVPITGRESVEDFKLGDYTIPKGSTIDVFIYALHRDPDVYPNPERFDPSRFLPENCISRHPYAFIPFSAGSRNCIGQRYAAMELKIIIATVLRNFNVIALDHRDKVRLSSDLVLRAADGIRLSFSPRFHRST
;
A
#
# COMPACT_ATOMS: atom_id res chain seq x y z
N MET A 1 -31.25 44.85 47.51
CA MET A 1 -30.00 44.61 46.75
C MET A 1 -29.73 43.12 46.52
N PHE A 2 -29.73 42.29 47.57
CA PHE A 2 -29.52 40.84 47.45
C PHE A 2 -30.52 40.12 46.53
N ALA A 3 -31.81 40.40 46.63
CA ALA A 3 -32.86 39.78 45.80
C ALA A 3 -32.78 40.11 44.29
N LEU A 4 -32.15 41.25 43.92
CA LEU A 4 -31.94 41.64 42.53
C LEU A 4 -30.75 40.89 41.92
N LEU A 5 -29.69 40.67 42.69
CA LEU A 5 -28.54 39.86 42.31
C LEU A 5 -28.90 38.38 42.12
N THR A 6 -29.74 37.81 42.99
CA THR A 6 -30.17 36.41 42.83
C THR A 6 -31.02 36.21 41.58
N ARG A 7 -31.91 37.17 41.25
CA ARG A 7 -32.69 37.14 40.01
C ARG A 7 -31.81 37.30 38.76
N ALA A 8 -30.80 38.16 38.80
CA ALA A 8 -29.86 38.33 37.69
C ALA A 8 -29.01 37.08 37.44
N VAL A 9 -28.52 36.40 38.50
CA VAL A 9 -27.76 35.15 38.38
C VAL A 9 -28.63 34.00 37.87
N VAL A 10 -29.86 33.86 38.38
CA VAL A 10 -30.80 32.84 37.89
C VAL A 10 -31.17 33.10 36.42
N TRP A 11 -31.33 34.35 36.00
CA TRP A 11 -31.60 34.70 34.60
C TRP A 11 -30.38 34.46 33.69
N LEU A 12 -29.16 34.73 34.17
CA LEU A 12 -27.91 34.40 33.46
C LEU A 12 -27.69 32.89 33.32
N VAL A 13 -28.00 32.09 34.35
CA VAL A 13 -27.90 30.63 34.30
C VAL A 13 -28.99 30.02 33.41
N LEU A 14 -30.22 30.53 33.46
CA LEU A 14 -31.30 30.08 32.58
C LEU A 14 -31.07 30.48 31.13
N SER A 15 -30.56 31.68 30.85
CA SER A 15 -30.25 32.13 29.48
C SER A 15 -29.07 31.39 28.87
N SER A 16 -28.03 31.07 29.64
CA SER A 16 -26.92 30.22 29.19
C SER A 16 -27.33 28.76 29.00
N SER A 17 -28.23 28.23 29.84
CA SER A 17 -28.81 26.90 29.68
C SER A 17 -29.75 26.81 28.46
N LEU A 18 -30.56 27.84 28.20
CA LEU A 18 -31.37 27.96 26.99
C LEU A 18 -30.50 28.13 25.74
N ALA A 19 -29.40 28.88 25.82
CA ALA A 19 -28.46 29.01 24.70
C ALA A 19 -27.77 27.67 24.40
N LEU A 20 -27.35 26.92 25.42
CA LEU A 20 -26.82 25.56 25.28
C LEU A 20 -27.87 24.57 24.74
N ALA A 21 -29.13 24.68 25.17
CA ALA A 21 -30.23 23.88 24.66
C ALA A 21 -30.56 24.23 23.20
N CYS A 22 -30.56 25.51 22.83
CA CYS A 22 -30.73 25.97 21.44
C CYS A 22 -29.55 25.55 20.56
N LEU A 23 -28.31 25.60 21.07
CA LEU A 23 -27.13 25.10 20.37
C LEU A 23 -27.20 23.58 20.21
N ALA A 24 -27.63 22.85 21.25
CA ALA A 24 -27.85 21.42 21.19
C ALA A 24 -28.98 21.06 20.23
N VAL A 25 -30.08 21.81 20.17
CA VAL A 25 -31.18 21.63 19.22
C VAL A 25 -30.76 22.00 17.79
N ALA A 26 -29.91 23.02 17.61
CA ALA A 26 -29.35 23.38 16.31
C ALA A 26 -28.33 22.35 15.82
N VAL A 27 -27.47 21.84 16.72
CA VAL A 27 -26.53 20.74 16.43
C VAL A 27 -27.30 19.45 16.18
N LEU A 28 -28.32 19.12 16.99
CA LEU A 28 -29.19 17.98 16.76
C LEU A 28 -30.00 18.14 15.47
N GLY A 29 -30.42 19.36 15.12
CA GLY A 29 -31.12 19.70 13.88
C GLY A 29 -30.21 19.57 12.65
N ALA A 30 -28.97 20.05 12.75
CA ALA A 30 -27.94 19.90 11.73
C ALA A 30 -27.50 18.43 11.59
N VAL A 31 -27.32 17.72 12.70
CA VAL A 31 -27.06 16.26 12.74
C VAL A 31 -28.26 15.50 12.20
N HIS A 32 -29.49 15.94 12.44
CA HIS A 32 -30.70 15.29 11.92
C HIS A 32 -30.91 15.59 10.43
N ALA A 33 -30.57 16.79 9.95
CA ALA A 33 -30.59 17.15 8.53
C ALA A 33 -29.48 16.45 7.75
N ALA A 34 -28.26 16.42 8.29
CA ALA A 34 -27.14 15.63 7.79
C ALA A 34 -27.52 14.14 7.79
N ARG A 35 -28.05 13.62 8.90
CA ARG A 35 -28.56 12.24 8.99
C ARG A 35 -29.67 11.98 7.97
N ARG A 36 -30.61 12.90 7.72
CA ARG A 36 -31.62 12.72 6.66
C ARG A 36 -30.99 12.72 5.27
N ALA A 37 -30.02 13.60 4.99
CA ALA A 37 -29.30 13.61 3.72
C ALA A 37 -28.48 12.32 3.53
N THR A 38 -27.73 11.90 4.55
CA THR A 38 -26.99 10.63 4.60
C THR A 38 -27.92 9.43 4.52
N TRP A 39 -29.10 9.43 5.16
CA TRP A 39 -30.08 8.34 5.05
C TRP A 39 -30.80 8.31 3.71
N LYS A 40 -31.05 9.47 3.10
CA LYS A 40 -31.62 9.57 1.75
C LYS A 40 -30.61 9.09 0.70
N TRP A 41 -29.32 9.36 0.93
CA TRP A 41 -28.20 8.83 0.17
C TRP A 41 -28.00 7.32 0.42
N LEU A 42 -28.01 6.85 1.68
CA LEU A 42 -27.91 5.44 2.06
C LEU A 42 -29.08 4.59 1.59
N ARG A 43 -30.29 5.14 1.45
CA ARG A 43 -31.46 4.44 0.88
C ARG A 43 -31.33 4.11 -0.61
N CYS A 44 -30.36 4.72 -1.31
CA CYS A 44 -29.98 4.32 -2.67
C CYS A 44 -29.13 3.05 -2.68
N PHE A 45 -28.71 2.55 -1.51
CA PHE A 45 -27.91 1.34 -1.34
C PHE A 45 -28.79 0.24 -0.71
N PRO A 46 -28.84 -0.99 -1.27
CA PRO A 46 -29.42 -2.11 -0.55
C PRO A 46 -28.59 -2.38 0.73
N GLY A 47 -29.28 -2.54 1.87
CA GLY A 47 -28.66 -2.75 3.18
C GLY A 47 -27.87 -4.05 3.31
N PRO A 48 -27.06 -4.19 4.38
CA PRO A 48 -26.01 -5.20 4.47
C PRO A 48 -26.58 -6.57 4.89
N ASN A 49 -26.28 -7.60 4.12
CA ASN A 49 -25.89 -8.85 4.74
C ASN A 49 -24.40 -8.72 5.09
N GLU A 50 -24.07 -9.04 6.33
CA GLU A 50 -22.69 -9.19 6.80
C GLU A 50 -21.97 -10.16 5.85
N ASP A 51 -20.76 -9.80 5.44
CA ASP A 51 -20.07 -10.21 4.21
C ASP A 51 -20.54 -9.47 2.96
N ILE A 52 -20.06 -8.24 2.80
CA ILE A 52 -19.97 -7.58 1.50
C ILE A 52 -18.53 -7.77 0.97
N PRO A 53 -18.19 -8.93 0.36
CA PRO A 53 -16.93 -9.10 -0.33
C PRO A 53 -16.93 -8.25 -1.61
N LEU A 54 -15.78 -8.18 -2.27
CA LEU A 54 -15.57 -7.62 -3.61
C LEU A 54 -16.73 -7.87 -4.60
N ARG A 55 -17.55 -8.93 -4.40
CA ARG A 55 -18.85 -9.15 -5.04
C ARG A 55 -19.74 -7.93 -5.15
N TRP A 56 -19.88 -7.05 -4.15
CA TRP A 56 -20.75 -5.86 -4.28
C TRP A 56 -20.15 -4.82 -5.21
N VAL A 57 -18.85 -4.55 -5.12
CA VAL A 57 -18.16 -3.66 -6.06
C VAL A 57 -18.17 -4.25 -7.48
N VAL A 58 -18.04 -5.57 -7.61
CA VAL A 58 -18.21 -6.32 -8.87
C VAL A 58 -19.68 -6.35 -9.34
N GLN A 59 -20.66 -6.32 -8.43
CA GLN A 59 -22.08 -6.20 -8.76
C GLN A 59 -22.40 -4.79 -9.26
N GLN A 60 -21.82 -3.76 -8.62
CA GLN A 60 -21.87 -2.39 -9.11
C GLN A 60 -21.19 -2.28 -10.47
N HIS A 61 -20.07 -2.97 -10.71
CA HIS A 61 -19.45 -3.08 -12.03
C HIS A 61 -20.40 -3.73 -13.06
N ARG A 62 -20.97 -4.91 -12.77
CA ARG A 62 -21.94 -5.58 -13.67
C ARG A 62 -23.18 -4.72 -13.93
N HIS A 63 -23.67 -4.02 -12.91
CA HIS A 63 -24.81 -3.14 -13.02
C HIS A 63 -24.48 -1.89 -13.86
N ALA A 64 -23.33 -1.26 -13.62
CA ALA A 64 -22.84 -0.13 -14.40
C ALA A 64 -22.58 -0.50 -15.87
N SER A 65 -22.04 -1.69 -16.16
CA SER A 65 -21.90 -2.19 -17.55
C SER A 65 -23.25 -2.40 -18.25
N SER A 66 -24.32 -2.68 -17.49
CA SER A 66 -25.67 -2.89 -18.04
C SER A 66 -26.46 -1.58 -18.25
N VAL A 67 -26.16 -0.53 -17.48
CA VAL A 67 -26.87 0.76 -17.53
C VAL A 67 -26.03 1.76 -18.32
N LYS A 68 -26.18 1.73 -19.64
CA LYS A 68 -25.39 2.54 -20.60
C LYS A 68 -25.49 4.07 -20.47
N ASN A 69 -26.21 4.70 -19.52
CA ASN A 69 -26.41 6.16 -19.64
C ASN A 69 -26.87 7.06 -18.46
N LYS A 70 -26.96 6.69 -17.17
CA LYS A 70 -27.57 7.63 -16.17
C LYS A 70 -27.11 7.55 -14.70
N THR A 71 -25.82 7.74 -14.38
CA THR A 71 -25.44 8.10 -13.00
C THR A 71 -24.12 8.89 -12.93
N PRO A 72 -24.07 10.04 -12.23
CA PRO A 72 -22.85 10.83 -12.12
C PRO A 72 -22.06 10.46 -10.85
N TYR A 73 -21.67 9.19 -10.63
CA TYR A 73 -20.71 8.83 -9.56
C TYR A 73 -19.97 7.51 -9.86
N ASN A 74 -18.68 7.51 -9.48
CA ASN A 74 -17.69 6.43 -9.39
C ASN A 74 -18.19 4.99 -9.23
N PRO A 75 -17.48 4.00 -9.78
CA PRO A 75 -16.04 4.02 -10.12
C PRO A 75 -15.68 4.51 -11.54
N CYS A 76 -14.46 5.06 -11.73
CA CYS A 76 -13.85 5.32 -13.03
C CYS A 76 -12.83 4.21 -13.36
N TRP A 77 -13.00 3.55 -14.51
CA TRP A 77 -12.15 2.41 -14.91
C TRP A 77 -11.71 2.44 -16.38
N ARG A 78 -12.15 3.40 -17.19
CA ARG A 78 -11.69 3.52 -18.58
C ARG A 78 -10.33 4.22 -18.62
N ALA A 79 -9.42 3.71 -19.44
CA ALA A 79 -8.04 4.19 -19.49
C ALA A 79 -7.90 5.66 -19.92
N ASP A 80 -8.72 6.12 -20.87
CA ASP A 80 -8.74 7.50 -21.37
C ASP A 80 -9.23 8.50 -20.30
N TYR A 81 -10.27 8.14 -19.55
CA TYR A 81 -10.77 8.97 -18.45
C TYR A 81 -9.80 9.00 -17.27
N ILE A 82 -9.18 7.87 -16.96
CA ILE A 82 -8.17 7.79 -15.90
C ILE A 82 -6.95 8.63 -16.24
N GLU A 83 -6.53 8.68 -17.50
CA GLU A 83 -5.44 9.58 -17.93
C GLU A 83 -5.77 11.05 -17.64
N ILE A 84 -6.99 11.50 -17.95
CA ILE A 84 -7.42 12.87 -17.67
C ILE A 84 -7.40 13.12 -16.15
N VAL A 85 -7.98 12.22 -15.36
CA VAL A 85 -8.09 12.35 -13.90
C VAL A 85 -6.71 12.33 -13.23
N LEU A 86 -5.76 11.51 -13.67
CA LEU A 86 -4.46 11.39 -13.02
C LEU A 86 -3.46 12.48 -13.43
N ASN A 87 -3.71 13.20 -14.53
CA ASN A 87 -2.87 14.31 -15.00
C ASN A 87 -3.44 15.69 -14.70
N SER A 88 -4.74 15.80 -14.39
CA SER A 88 -5.36 17.09 -14.13
C SER A 88 -4.92 17.66 -12.77
N LYS A 89 -4.62 18.97 -12.77
CA LYS A 89 -4.32 19.73 -11.54
C LYS A 89 -5.52 19.79 -10.61
N SER A 90 -6.72 19.77 -11.17
CA SER A 90 -8.00 19.84 -10.47
C SER A 90 -8.30 18.59 -9.63
N THR A 91 -7.57 17.49 -9.85
CA THR A 91 -7.79 16.18 -9.22
C THR A 91 -6.51 15.63 -8.57
N MET A 92 -5.59 16.52 -8.22
CA MET A 92 -4.31 16.19 -7.58
C MET A 92 -4.45 15.77 -6.12
N GLU A 93 -5.52 16.23 -5.46
CA GLU A 93 -5.77 15.95 -4.05
C GLU A 93 -6.35 14.55 -3.86
N LYS A 94 -6.03 13.96 -2.70
CA LYS A 94 -6.58 12.67 -2.29
C LYS A 94 -8.05 12.84 -1.92
N SER A 95 -8.84 11.77 -2.02
CA SER A 95 -10.22 11.82 -1.55
C SER A 95 -10.27 12.04 -0.04
N VAL A 96 -11.41 12.56 0.43
CA VAL A 96 -11.72 12.78 1.85
C VAL A 96 -11.59 11.48 2.67
N ASP A 97 -11.74 10.32 2.05
CA ASP A 97 -11.57 9.02 2.72
C ASP A 97 -10.14 8.79 3.22
N TYR A 98 -9.15 9.52 2.72
CA TYR A 98 -7.78 9.45 3.23
C TYR A 98 -7.65 10.09 4.62
N GLU A 99 -8.60 10.92 5.07
CA GLU A 99 -8.54 11.55 6.39
C GLU A 99 -8.58 10.52 7.53
N VAL A 100 -9.25 9.38 7.34
CA VAL A 100 -9.27 8.33 8.38
C VAL A 100 -7.90 7.68 8.61
N LEU A 101 -6.99 7.78 7.63
CA LEU A 101 -5.60 7.33 7.75
C LEU A 101 -4.75 8.27 8.61
N HIS A 102 -5.14 9.54 8.81
CA HIS A 102 -4.32 10.52 9.54
C HIS A 102 -4.05 10.12 10.99
N SER A 103 -4.98 9.40 11.62
CA SER A 103 -4.78 8.86 12.98
C SER A 103 -3.64 7.84 13.09
N TRP A 104 -3.24 7.24 11.95
CA TRP A 104 -2.15 6.28 11.85
C TRP A 104 -0.94 6.87 11.12
N LEU A 105 -1.09 7.30 9.86
CA LEU A 105 0.01 7.75 9.01
C LEU A 105 0.31 9.26 9.12
N GLY A 106 -0.56 10.01 9.80
CA GLY A 106 -0.55 11.47 9.75
C GLY A 106 -0.65 12.01 8.33
N THR A 107 0.07 13.10 8.07
CA THR A 107 0.10 13.81 6.78
C THR A 107 1.42 13.61 6.03
N GLY A 108 1.88 12.36 5.93
CA GLY A 108 3.06 11.96 5.15
C GLY A 108 2.84 11.99 3.63
N LEU A 109 3.76 11.42 2.85
CA LEU A 109 3.75 11.50 1.38
C LEU A 109 2.45 10.99 0.72
N LEU A 110 1.78 9.99 1.31
CA LEU A 110 0.54 9.42 0.77
C LEU A 110 -0.65 10.38 0.89
N THR A 111 -0.84 10.94 2.08
CA THR A 111 -2.05 11.66 2.50
C THR A 111 -1.91 13.17 2.38
N SER A 112 -0.69 13.70 2.34
CA SER A 112 -0.45 15.14 2.22
C SER A 112 -0.91 15.74 0.89
N SER A 113 -1.11 17.06 0.92
CA SER A 113 -1.68 17.87 -0.16
C SER A 113 -0.81 19.08 -0.48
N GLY A 114 -1.07 19.72 -1.63
CA GLY A 114 -0.44 20.99 -2.01
C GLY A 114 1.08 21.02 -1.94
N GLU A 115 1.62 22.06 -1.28
CA GLU A 115 3.07 22.32 -1.22
C GLU A 115 3.82 21.36 -0.30
N LYS A 116 3.18 20.89 0.78
CA LYS A 116 3.75 19.87 1.68
C LYS A 116 4.10 18.62 0.88
N TRP A 117 3.14 18.10 0.10
CA TRP A 117 3.38 16.93 -0.74
C TRP A 117 4.51 17.14 -1.75
N LYS A 118 4.53 18.28 -2.47
CA LYS A 118 5.56 18.56 -3.47
C LYS A 118 6.96 18.60 -2.86
N THR A 119 7.08 19.21 -1.69
CA THR A 119 8.34 19.33 -0.94
C THR A 119 8.82 17.95 -0.49
N ARG A 120 7.94 17.16 0.15
CA ARG A 120 8.25 15.79 0.58
C ARG A 120 8.61 14.89 -0.60
N ARG A 121 7.84 14.94 -1.71
CA ARG A 121 8.12 14.15 -2.92
C ARG A 121 9.48 14.47 -3.50
N ARG A 122 9.84 15.77 -3.58
CA ARG A 122 11.15 16.21 -4.09
C ARG A 122 12.29 15.73 -3.19
N LEU A 123 12.13 15.86 -1.87
CA LEU A 123 13.12 15.42 -0.88
C LEU A 123 13.38 13.91 -0.96
N LEU A 124 12.33 13.11 -1.13
CA LEU A 124 12.40 11.65 -1.01
C LEU A 124 12.73 10.91 -2.32
N THR A 125 12.47 11.51 -3.48
CA THR A 125 12.71 10.87 -4.80
C THR A 125 14.17 10.39 -5.00
N PRO A 126 15.22 11.14 -4.59
CA PRO A 126 16.60 10.68 -4.72
C PRO A 126 16.91 9.36 -4.03
N ALA A 127 16.21 9.02 -2.93
CA ALA A 127 16.41 7.77 -2.19
C ALA A 127 16.02 6.51 -3.00
N PHE A 128 15.27 6.68 -4.10
CA PHE A 128 14.83 5.61 -5.00
C PHE A 128 15.53 5.66 -6.36
N HIS A 129 16.66 6.38 -6.45
CA HIS A 129 17.47 6.42 -7.65
C HIS A 129 18.18 5.08 -7.91
N PHE A 130 18.36 4.69 -9.17
CA PHE A 130 18.81 3.34 -9.56
C PHE A 130 20.11 2.90 -8.88
N ARG A 131 21.09 3.81 -8.71
CA ARG A 131 22.36 3.51 -8.02
C ARG A 131 22.16 3.05 -6.57
N ILE A 132 21.14 3.59 -5.88
CA ILE A 132 20.79 3.19 -4.52
C ILE A 132 20.09 1.84 -4.54
N LEU A 133 19.16 1.66 -5.49
CA LEU A 133 18.44 0.39 -5.65
C LEU A 133 19.38 -0.79 -5.93
N ASP A 134 20.46 -0.60 -6.68
CA ASP A 134 21.46 -1.65 -6.92
C ASP A 134 22.09 -2.16 -5.60
N SER A 135 22.28 -1.27 -4.61
CA SER A 135 22.80 -1.67 -3.30
C SER A 135 21.81 -2.49 -2.46
N PHE A 136 20.53 -2.49 -2.82
CA PHE A 136 19.48 -3.22 -2.11
C PHE A 136 19.34 -4.68 -2.56
N VAL A 137 19.95 -5.04 -3.69
CA VAL A 137 19.88 -6.39 -4.27
C VAL A 137 20.44 -7.44 -3.31
N GLN A 138 21.57 -7.17 -2.67
CA GLN A 138 22.18 -8.10 -1.71
C GLN A 138 21.29 -8.34 -0.47
N PRO A 139 20.83 -7.29 0.24
CA PRO A 139 19.86 -7.44 1.32
C PRO A 139 18.59 -8.20 0.91
N MET A 140 18.03 -7.90 -0.27
CA MET A 140 16.86 -8.60 -0.80
C MET A 140 17.11 -10.10 -0.98
N ASN A 141 18.25 -10.47 -1.58
CA ASN A 141 18.64 -11.88 -1.72
C ASN A 141 18.81 -12.56 -0.36
N ALA A 142 19.48 -11.92 0.60
CA ALA A 142 19.69 -12.48 1.94
C ALA A 142 18.37 -12.80 2.65
N ARG A 143 17.42 -11.86 2.64
CA ARG A 143 16.11 -12.07 3.27
C ARG A 143 15.24 -13.05 2.48
N ALA A 144 15.35 -13.10 1.15
CA ALA A 144 14.69 -14.11 0.32
C ALA A 144 15.19 -15.54 0.63
N ARG A 145 16.50 -15.72 0.87
CA ARG A 145 17.05 -17.00 1.34
C ARG A 145 16.49 -17.36 2.73
N GLY A 146 16.36 -16.39 3.62
CA GLY A 146 15.71 -16.59 4.92
C GLY A 146 14.26 -17.09 4.79
N LEU A 147 13.49 -16.55 3.84
CA LEU A 147 12.15 -17.03 3.52
C LEU A 147 12.18 -18.50 3.03
N VAL A 148 13.11 -18.86 2.14
CA VAL A 148 13.28 -20.25 1.69
C VAL A 148 13.56 -21.18 2.87
N GLN A 149 14.43 -20.79 3.80
CA GLN A 149 14.71 -21.59 5.00
C GLN A 149 13.46 -21.78 5.87
N LYS A 150 12.66 -20.72 6.08
CA LYS A 150 11.38 -20.82 6.80
C LYS A 150 10.39 -21.76 6.11
N ILE A 151 10.36 -21.80 4.77
CA ILE A 151 9.53 -22.74 4.01
C ILE A 151 10.07 -24.18 4.16
N LEU A 152 11.39 -24.38 4.07
CA LEU A 152 12.03 -25.70 4.25
C LEU A 152 11.77 -26.30 5.64
N GLN A 153 11.82 -25.48 6.69
CA GLN A 153 11.49 -25.89 8.07
C GLN A 153 10.06 -26.39 8.22
N ARG A 154 9.17 -25.99 7.30
CA ARG A 154 7.76 -26.38 7.25
C ARG A 154 7.47 -27.37 6.11
N SER A 155 8.49 -28.02 5.56
CA SER A 155 8.36 -28.97 4.44
C SER A 155 7.47 -30.18 4.75
N THR A 156 7.27 -30.52 6.04
CA THR A 156 6.35 -31.58 6.46
C THR A 156 4.89 -31.14 6.48
N ASP A 157 4.61 -29.84 6.45
CA ASP A 157 3.25 -29.33 6.45
C ASP A 157 2.60 -29.64 5.10
N PRO A 158 1.34 -30.12 5.06
CA PRO A 158 0.65 -30.38 3.80
C PRO A 158 0.46 -29.10 2.97
N TRP A 159 0.38 -27.95 3.64
CA TRP A 159 0.30 -26.63 3.03
C TRP A 159 0.75 -25.55 4.01
N ILE A 160 1.14 -24.40 3.46
CA ILE A 160 1.61 -23.24 4.17
C ILE A 160 0.76 -22.03 3.74
N ASN A 161 0.27 -21.26 4.71
CA ASN A 161 -0.18 -19.89 4.42
C ASN A 161 1.05 -19.00 4.25
N ILE A 162 1.34 -18.62 3.01
CA ILE A 162 2.57 -17.91 2.67
C ILE A 162 2.54 -16.43 3.08
N VAL A 163 1.34 -15.84 3.23
CA VAL A 163 1.15 -14.40 3.44
C VAL A 163 1.92 -13.86 4.65
N PRO A 164 1.87 -14.46 5.85
CA PRO A 164 2.62 -13.95 7.00
C PRO A 164 4.14 -14.05 6.81
N LEU A 165 4.63 -15.13 6.21
CA LEU A 165 6.07 -15.35 5.99
C LEU A 165 6.64 -14.32 5.01
N VAL A 166 5.89 -14.02 3.95
CA VAL A 166 6.28 -13.01 2.98
C VAL A 166 6.18 -11.61 3.58
N ALA A 167 5.15 -11.30 4.38
CA ALA A 167 5.03 -10.00 5.05
C ALA A 167 6.20 -9.72 6.01
N GLU A 168 6.65 -10.73 6.76
CA GLU A 168 7.87 -10.62 7.58
C GLU A 168 9.13 -10.42 6.73
N CYS A 169 9.22 -11.12 5.60
CA CYS A 169 10.36 -11.02 4.68
C CYS A 169 10.46 -9.60 4.08
N THR A 170 9.38 -9.06 3.52
CA THR A 170 9.37 -7.73 2.90
C THR A 170 9.58 -6.63 3.95
N LEU A 171 9.04 -6.78 5.16
CA LEU A 171 9.31 -5.85 6.26
C LEU A 171 10.79 -5.85 6.64
N SER A 172 11.42 -7.03 6.71
CA SER A 172 12.84 -7.16 7.02
C SER A 172 13.73 -6.53 5.94
N ILE A 173 13.38 -6.71 4.67
CA ILE A 173 14.06 -6.05 3.54
C ILE A 173 13.92 -4.53 3.66
N LEU A 174 12.72 -4.04 3.93
CA LEU A 174 12.44 -2.62 4.06
C LEU A 174 13.24 -1.97 5.20
N LEU A 175 13.29 -2.62 6.37
CA LEU A 175 14.06 -2.17 7.51
C LEU A 175 15.55 -2.05 7.18
N GLU A 176 16.13 -3.04 6.52
CA GLU A 176 17.55 -3.05 6.19
C GLU A 176 17.89 -2.06 5.08
N THR A 177 17.04 -1.95 4.05
CA THR A 177 17.34 -1.17 2.83
C THR A 177 16.93 0.30 2.95
N ILE A 178 15.67 0.58 3.31
CA ILE A 178 15.09 1.92 3.32
C ILE A 178 15.30 2.59 4.68
N MET A 179 15.17 1.85 5.78
CA MET A 179 15.37 2.40 7.12
C MET A 179 16.84 2.30 7.59
N GLY A 180 17.63 1.41 7.02
CA GLY A 180 19.03 1.22 7.38
C GLY A 180 19.24 0.61 8.77
N VAL A 181 18.27 -0.19 9.26
CA VAL A 181 18.28 -0.85 10.57
C VAL A 181 18.19 -2.37 10.38
N PHE A 182 19.07 -3.12 11.04
CA PHE A 182 19.06 -4.58 10.99
C PHE A 182 17.97 -5.17 11.89
N PRO A 183 17.15 -6.13 11.39
CA PRO A 183 16.03 -6.72 12.13
C PRO A 183 16.42 -7.85 13.11
N GLU A 184 17.70 -8.21 13.17
CA GLU A 184 18.19 -9.48 13.74
C GLU A 184 17.96 -9.68 15.25
N GLU A 185 17.57 -8.64 15.98
CA GLU A 185 17.35 -8.71 17.44
C GLU A 185 15.85 -8.68 17.84
N GLU A 186 14.91 -8.59 16.87
CA GLU A 186 13.52 -8.22 17.18
C GLU A 186 12.44 -8.92 16.31
N GLU A 187 12.58 -10.21 15.99
CA GLU A 187 11.57 -10.93 15.17
C GLU A 187 10.13 -10.82 15.71
N GLU A 188 9.96 -10.89 17.03
CA GLU A 188 8.62 -10.79 17.64
C GLU A 188 8.02 -9.40 17.49
N HIS A 189 8.82 -8.35 17.54
CA HIS A 189 8.35 -6.99 17.29
C HIS A 189 7.93 -6.79 15.83
N CYS A 190 8.68 -7.37 14.88
CA CYS A 190 8.29 -7.37 13.47
C CYS A 190 6.95 -8.07 13.26
N ARG A 191 6.74 -9.25 13.87
CA ARG A 191 5.46 -9.97 13.81
C ARG A 191 4.30 -9.18 14.41
N SER A 192 4.53 -8.56 15.56
CA SER A 192 3.54 -7.70 16.22
C SER A 192 3.17 -6.50 15.35
N TYR A 193 4.16 -5.86 14.72
CA TYR A 193 3.98 -4.76 13.78
C TYR A 193 3.12 -5.18 12.57
N VAL A 194 3.47 -6.27 11.88
CA VAL A 194 2.70 -6.77 10.72
C VAL A 194 1.24 -7.05 11.11
N ARG A 195 1.02 -7.70 12.27
CA ARG A 195 -0.33 -7.99 12.76
C ARG A 195 -1.12 -6.71 13.05
N ALA A 196 -0.50 -5.72 13.68
CA ALA A 196 -1.12 -4.44 13.96
C ALA A 196 -1.48 -3.70 12.67
N VAL A 197 -0.59 -3.67 11.66
CA VAL A 197 -0.86 -3.08 10.35
C VAL A 197 -2.04 -3.75 9.64
N HIS A 198 -2.10 -5.08 9.64
CA HIS A 198 -3.24 -5.81 9.06
C HIS A 198 -4.56 -5.43 9.75
N TYR A 199 -4.56 -5.36 11.09
CA TYR A 199 -5.74 -4.96 11.85
C TYR A 199 -6.16 -3.52 11.55
N LEU A 200 -5.22 -2.57 11.58
CA LEU A 200 -5.48 -1.16 11.27
C LEU A 200 -6.08 -1.00 9.87
N SER A 201 -5.48 -1.65 8.86
CA SER A 201 -5.92 -1.57 7.47
C SER A 201 -7.34 -2.11 7.28
N SER A 202 -7.67 -3.21 7.94
CA SER A 202 -9.01 -3.78 7.91
C SER A 202 -10.04 -2.91 8.63
N GLN A 203 -9.69 -2.36 9.79
CA GLN A 203 -10.57 -1.45 10.51
C GLN A 203 -10.82 -0.15 9.75
N ILE A 204 -9.81 0.40 9.07
CA ILE A 204 -9.98 1.59 8.21
C ILE A 204 -10.94 1.31 7.06
N SER A 205 -10.74 0.18 6.39
CA SER A 205 -11.61 -0.23 5.27
C SER A 205 -13.05 -0.49 5.72
N SER A 206 -13.23 -1.08 6.90
CA SER A 206 -14.54 -1.22 7.52
C SER A 206 -15.15 0.13 7.91
N ARG A 207 -14.34 1.04 8.46
CA ARG A 207 -14.76 2.37 8.92
C ARG A 207 -15.29 3.24 7.78
N VAL A 208 -14.63 3.24 6.61
CA VAL A 208 -15.09 4.03 5.44
C VAL A 208 -16.43 3.57 4.89
N GLN A 209 -16.81 2.31 5.12
CA GLN A 209 -18.11 1.76 4.71
C GLN A 209 -19.25 2.11 5.68
N MET A 210 -18.95 2.66 6.87
CA MET A 210 -19.93 2.97 7.90
C MET A 210 -19.91 4.47 8.24
N PRO A 211 -20.78 5.29 7.62
CA PRO A 211 -20.73 6.75 7.79
C PRO A 211 -20.80 7.25 9.23
N TRP A 212 -21.49 6.54 10.13
CA TRP A 212 -21.55 6.91 11.55
C TRP A 212 -20.23 6.66 12.31
N LEU A 213 -19.33 5.84 11.78
CA LEU A 213 -17.98 5.62 12.31
C LEU A 213 -16.95 6.57 11.70
N LEU A 214 -17.29 7.38 10.71
CA LEU A 214 -16.36 8.40 10.19
C LEU A 214 -16.08 9.50 11.22
N LEU A 215 -16.99 9.74 12.16
CA LEU A 215 -16.76 10.66 13.27
C LEU A 215 -15.82 10.02 14.31
N ASP A 216 -14.61 10.55 14.43
CA ASP A 216 -13.59 10.11 15.41
C ASP A 216 -14.14 10.01 16.84
N ALA A 217 -14.94 11.00 17.23
CA ALA A 217 -15.58 11.06 18.55
C ALA A 217 -16.46 9.83 18.82
N ILE A 218 -17.12 9.28 17.80
CA ILE A 218 -17.93 8.06 17.93
C ILE A 218 -17.02 6.83 17.86
N TYR A 219 -16.19 6.75 16.81
CA TYR A 219 -15.37 5.59 16.53
C TYR A 219 -14.48 5.19 17.70
N PHE A 220 -13.72 6.13 18.26
CA PHE A 220 -12.79 5.85 19.36
C PHE A 220 -13.46 5.53 20.70
N ARG A 221 -14.78 5.66 20.82
CA ARG A 221 -15.55 5.19 21.98
C ARG A 221 -16.04 3.75 21.83
N THR A 222 -16.06 3.21 20.61
CA THR A 222 -16.41 1.81 20.34
C THR A 222 -15.31 0.84 20.77
N ALA A 223 -15.65 -0.44 20.92
CA ALA A 223 -14.65 -1.50 21.18
C ALA A 223 -13.59 -1.57 20.05
N ARG A 224 -14.04 -1.49 18.79
CA ARG A 224 -13.17 -1.48 17.59
C ARG A 224 -12.19 -0.32 17.61
N GLY A 225 -12.68 0.90 17.90
CA GLY A 225 -11.83 2.09 17.95
C GLY A 225 -10.84 2.10 19.12
N LYS A 226 -11.19 1.50 20.26
CA LYS A 226 -10.24 1.32 21.38
C LYS A 226 -9.11 0.37 20.99
N GLU A 227 -9.44 -0.75 20.35
CA GLU A 227 -8.44 -1.71 19.88
C GLU A 227 -7.60 -1.16 18.72
N TYR A 228 -8.21 -0.33 17.85
CA TYR A 228 -7.50 0.42 16.82
C TYR A 228 -6.42 1.31 17.42
N LYS A 229 -6.73 2.05 18.50
CA LYS A 229 -5.74 2.89 19.19
C LYS A 229 -4.57 2.07 19.71
N LYS A 230 -4.81 0.94 20.38
CA LYS A 230 -3.73 0.05 20.83
C LYS A 230 -2.84 -0.43 19.69
N SER A 231 -3.45 -0.80 18.56
CA SER A 231 -2.71 -1.23 17.36
C SER A 231 -1.90 -0.09 16.75
N ALA A 232 -2.45 1.13 16.72
CA ALA A 232 -1.73 2.33 16.29
C ALA A 232 -0.54 2.62 17.21
N ASP A 233 -0.71 2.50 18.54
CA ASP A 233 0.37 2.67 19.51
C ASP A 233 1.50 1.64 19.28
N ILE A 234 1.19 0.38 18.94
CA ILE A 234 2.20 -0.64 18.61
C ILE A 234 3.03 -0.19 17.40
N VAL A 235 2.36 0.28 16.34
CA VAL A 235 3.01 0.71 15.10
C VAL A 235 3.85 1.96 15.33
N HIS A 236 3.31 2.98 16.02
CA HIS A 236 4.02 4.22 16.34
C HIS A 236 5.23 3.98 17.25
N ASN A 237 5.10 3.09 18.24
CA ASN A 237 6.23 2.74 19.10
C ASN A 237 7.33 2.02 18.31
N PHE A 238 6.96 1.16 17.36
CA PHE A 238 7.93 0.49 16.50
C PHE A 238 8.68 1.47 15.60
N THR A 239 7.96 2.38 14.93
CA THR A 239 8.61 3.39 14.07
C THR A 239 9.46 4.38 14.86
N ALA A 240 9.01 4.78 16.06
CA ALA A 240 9.82 5.59 16.97
C ALA A 240 11.13 4.90 17.39
N LYS A 241 11.10 3.59 17.66
CA LYS A 241 12.33 2.81 17.94
C LYS A 241 13.28 2.79 16.74
N VAL A 242 12.76 2.58 15.53
CA VAL A 242 13.55 2.58 14.28
C VAL A 242 14.22 3.94 14.07
N ILE A 243 13.46 5.04 14.21
CA ILE A 243 13.99 6.41 14.09
C ILE A 243 15.08 6.66 15.14
N LYS A 244 14.83 6.30 16.40
CA LYS A 244 15.77 6.50 17.51
C LYS A 244 17.07 5.73 17.28
N LYS A 245 16.98 4.42 16.99
CA LYS A 245 18.14 3.57 16.74
C LYS A 245 18.99 4.13 15.60
N ARG A 246 18.36 4.52 14.48
CA ARG A 246 19.10 5.07 13.35
C ARG A 246 19.74 6.42 13.65
N ARG A 247 19.04 7.29 14.38
CA ARG A 247 19.55 8.60 14.81
C ARG A 247 20.79 8.47 15.72
N GLU A 248 20.82 7.47 16.59
CA GLU A 248 21.97 7.16 17.45
C GLU A 248 23.18 6.66 16.63
N GLU A 249 22.95 5.75 15.67
CA GLU A 249 23.99 5.26 14.75
C GLU A 249 24.61 6.34 13.86
N LEU A 250 23.80 7.31 13.38
CA LEU A 250 24.31 8.42 12.59
C LEU A 250 25.19 9.35 13.42
N LYS A 251 24.79 9.66 14.67
CA LYS A 251 25.59 10.50 15.57
C LYS A 251 26.94 9.87 15.91
N SER A 252 26.98 8.56 16.16
CA SER A 252 28.24 7.86 16.46
C SER A 252 29.16 7.80 15.24
N THR A 253 28.60 7.66 14.04
CA THR A 253 29.37 7.64 12.78
C THR A 253 29.95 9.02 12.43
N ASP A 254 29.20 10.10 12.61
CA ASP A 254 29.68 11.46 12.32
C ASP A 254 30.73 11.95 13.34
N GLN A 255 30.68 11.47 14.60
CA GLN A 255 31.72 11.74 15.60
C GLN A 255 33.02 10.94 15.37
N GLY A 256 32.96 9.80 14.67
CA GLY A 256 34.12 8.94 14.40
C GLY A 256 35.00 9.37 13.22
N ASN A 257 34.54 10.28 12.35
CA ASN A 257 35.27 10.74 11.16
C ASN A 257 36.06 12.05 11.38
N LEU A 258 36.21 12.51 12.63
CA LEU A 258 37.04 13.67 12.98
C LEU A 258 38.50 13.31 13.33
N VAL A 259 38.90 12.04 13.24
CA VAL A 259 40.28 11.61 13.48
C VAL A 259 40.73 10.66 12.37
N GLU A 260 41.71 11.15 11.59
CA GLU A 260 42.48 10.47 10.52
C GLU A 260 41.80 10.27 9.15
N GLU A 261 41.72 11.38 8.40
CA GLU A 261 41.92 11.32 6.94
C GLU A 261 43.35 10.84 6.66
N LYS A 262 43.51 9.54 6.38
CA LYS A 262 44.65 9.04 5.61
C LYS A 262 44.18 8.66 4.22
N GLU A 263 44.83 9.30 3.26
CA GLU A 263 44.73 9.11 1.82
C GLU A 263 44.93 7.63 1.45
N GLU A 264 43.85 6.88 1.25
CA GLU A 264 43.90 5.70 0.38
C GLU A 264 42.50 5.32 -0.14
N SER A 265 42.37 5.42 -1.47
CA SER A 265 41.23 5.05 -2.32
C SER A 265 40.03 6.02 -2.40
N VAL A 266 40.10 6.90 -3.40
CA VAL A 266 39.01 7.77 -3.93
C VAL A 266 37.82 6.97 -4.51
N TYR A 267 37.74 5.65 -4.28
CA TYR A 267 36.71 4.76 -4.82
C TYR A 267 35.80 4.09 -3.77
N ASN A 268 36.03 4.30 -2.47
CA ASN A 268 35.18 3.77 -1.39
C ASN A 268 34.65 4.90 -0.49
N ARG A 269 33.33 4.92 -0.22
CA ARG A 269 32.58 5.82 0.70
C ARG A 269 32.01 7.15 0.15
N LYS A 270 31.16 7.08 -0.87
CA LYS A 270 29.83 7.70 -0.72
C LYS A 270 28.87 6.58 -0.36
N ARG A 271 28.71 6.29 0.93
CA ARG A 271 27.61 5.43 1.42
C ARG A 271 26.33 6.11 0.92
N LEU A 272 25.66 5.52 -0.06
CA LEU A 272 24.42 6.06 -0.61
C LEU A 272 23.44 6.21 0.55
N CYS A 273 22.96 7.42 0.81
CA CYS A 273 22.05 7.69 1.91
C CYS A 273 20.76 6.91 1.71
N THR A 274 20.35 6.16 2.74
CA THR A 274 19.03 5.55 2.75
C THR A 274 17.95 6.63 2.84
N PHE A 275 16.69 6.23 2.68
CA PHE A 275 15.55 7.12 2.89
C PHE A 275 15.58 7.76 4.28
N LEU A 276 15.76 6.96 5.34
CA LEU A 276 15.78 7.48 6.71
C LEU A 276 17.00 8.39 6.96
N ASP A 277 18.16 8.08 6.37
CA ASP A 277 19.34 8.95 6.44
C ASP A 277 19.05 10.32 5.80
N THR A 278 18.34 10.34 4.68
CA THR A 278 17.97 11.57 3.98
C THR A 278 17.05 12.44 4.83
N LEU A 279 16.06 11.83 5.50
CA LEU A 279 15.15 12.54 6.41
C LEU A 279 15.88 13.09 7.64
N LEU A 280 16.71 12.27 8.29
CA LEU A 280 17.42 12.65 9.50
C LEU A 280 18.44 13.77 9.22
N ARG A 281 19.18 13.70 8.11
CA ARG A 281 20.10 14.77 7.70
C ARG A 281 19.35 16.07 7.38
N TYR A 282 18.25 15.97 6.63
CA TYR A 282 17.42 17.14 6.32
C TYR A 282 16.87 17.82 7.58
N SER A 283 16.48 17.04 8.59
CA SER A 283 16.05 17.55 9.91
C SER A 283 17.17 18.31 10.61
N ILE A 284 18.38 17.75 10.66
CA ILE A 284 19.55 18.39 11.28
C ILE A 284 19.91 19.71 10.58
N GLU A 285 19.83 19.75 9.25
CA GLU A 285 20.16 20.94 8.46
C GLU A 285 19.07 22.04 8.53
N ASN A 286 17.82 21.69 8.81
CA ASN A 286 16.66 22.58 8.72
C ASN A 286 15.84 22.63 10.03
N ASP A 287 16.53 22.56 11.17
CA ASP A 287 16.10 22.37 12.58
C ASP A 287 14.74 22.99 13.00
N THR A 288 14.30 24.08 12.37
CA THR A 288 13.03 24.77 12.68
C THR A 288 11.85 24.46 11.75
N SER A 289 12.07 23.79 10.61
CA SER A 289 11.05 23.57 9.56
C SER A 289 10.67 22.11 9.32
N PHE A 290 11.37 21.15 9.92
CA PHE A 290 11.12 19.72 9.77
C PHE A 290 11.18 18.99 11.11
N THR A 291 10.01 18.73 11.68
CA THR A 291 9.83 18.24 13.06
C THR A 291 10.00 16.73 13.19
N ASP A 292 10.14 16.24 14.43
CA ASP A 292 10.12 14.79 14.72
C ASP A 292 8.79 14.13 14.30
N ASP A 293 7.69 14.86 14.38
CA ASP A 293 6.40 14.41 13.85
C ASP A 293 6.43 14.27 12.33
N ASP A 294 7.04 15.22 11.60
CA ASP A 294 7.18 15.10 10.15
C ASP A 294 8.03 13.89 9.74
N ILE A 295 9.09 13.56 10.50
CA ILE A 295 9.87 12.33 10.27
C ILE A 295 9.00 11.11 10.53
N ARG A 296 8.27 11.09 11.65
CA ARG A 296 7.39 9.98 12.01
C ARG A 296 6.33 9.72 10.95
N GLU A 297 5.68 10.77 10.43
CA GLU A 297 4.67 10.66 9.37
C GLU A 297 5.22 9.95 8.11
N GLU A 298 6.43 10.32 7.69
CA GLU A 298 7.06 9.71 6.52
C GLU A 298 7.54 8.29 6.82
N VAL A 299 8.10 8.02 8.00
CA VAL A 299 8.50 6.67 8.39
C VAL A 299 7.29 5.74 8.51
N ASP A 300 6.20 6.16 9.16
CA ASP A 300 4.95 5.41 9.26
C ASP A 300 4.40 5.10 7.86
N THR A 301 4.39 6.09 6.96
CA THR A 301 3.95 5.94 5.56
C THR A 301 4.79 4.91 4.82
N PHE A 302 6.12 5.05 4.80
CA PHE A 302 6.98 4.15 4.04
C PHE A 302 7.07 2.76 4.65
N MET A 303 7.03 2.64 5.98
CA MET A 303 6.98 1.36 6.68
C MET A 303 5.74 0.57 6.30
N PHE A 304 4.57 1.20 6.20
CA PHE A 304 3.36 0.55 5.72
C PHE A 304 3.42 0.23 4.21
N GLU A 305 3.59 1.24 3.36
CA GLU A 305 3.48 1.11 1.91
C GLU A 305 4.55 0.19 1.32
N GLY A 306 5.74 0.17 1.91
CA GLY A 306 6.90 -0.56 1.40
C GLY A 306 6.85 -2.07 1.62
N HIS A 307 6.17 -2.57 2.65
CA HIS A 307 6.15 -4.02 2.94
C HIS A 307 4.80 -4.67 2.62
N ASP A 308 3.68 -4.00 2.90
CA ASP A 308 2.35 -4.63 2.86
C ASP A 308 1.88 -4.81 1.41
N THR A 309 2.16 -3.82 0.55
CA THR A 309 1.79 -3.86 -0.88
C THR A 309 2.59 -4.92 -1.65
N THR A 310 3.89 -5.06 -1.37
CA THR A 310 4.76 -6.04 -2.03
C THR A 310 4.51 -7.44 -1.51
N SER A 311 4.23 -7.59 -0.21
CA SER A 311 3.85 -8.88 0.37
C SER A 311 2.62 -9.47 -0.29
N VAL A 312 1.59 -8.66 -0.50
CA VAL A 312 0.38 -9.05 -1.22
C VAL A 312 0.68 -9.42 -2.67
N ALA A 313 1.48 -8.61 -3.38
CA ALA A 313 1.83 -8.89 -4.78
C ALA A 313 2.62 -10.20 -4.94
N ILE A 314 3.58 -10.48 -4.05
CA ILE A 314 4.35 -11.73 -4.04
C ILE A 314 3.41 -12.91 -3.74
N SER A 315 2.56 -12.77 -2.73
CA SER A 315 1.64 -13.84 -2.31
C SER A 315 0.65 -14.21 -3.43
N TRP A 316 0.07 -13.21 -4.11
CA TRP A 316 -0.79 -13.46 -5.28
C TRP A 316 -0.03 -14.01 -6.47
N SER A 317 1.23 -13.59 -6.67
CA SER A 317 2.05 -14.13 -7.76
C SER A 317 2.37 -15.60 -7.54
N LEU A 318 2.80 -15.99 -6.34
CA LEU A 318 3.03 -17.40 -5.99
C LEU A 318 1.75 -18.23 -6.09
N TYR A 319 0.61 -17.67 -5.70
CA TYR A 319 -0.70 -18.30 -5.88
C TYR A 319 -1.03 -18.58 -7.35
N MET A 320 -0.93 -17.56 -8.22
CA MET A 320 -1.24 -17.71 -9.64
C MET A 320 -0.25 -18.64 -10.34
N ILE A 321 1.04 -18.53 -10.03
CA ILE A 321 2.06 -19.45 -10.54
C ILE A 321 1.76 -20.89 -10.08
N GLY A 322 1.34 -21.07 -8.83
CA GLY A 322 0.93 -22.36 -8.28
C GLY A 322 -0.34 -22.94 -8.91
N LEU A 323 -1.23 -22.12 -9.46
CA LEU A 323 -2.38 -22.58 -10.25
C LEU A 323 -1.99 -22.94 -11.70
N HIS A 324 -0.93 -22.34 -12.23
CA HIS A 324 -0.54 -22.43 -13.63
C HIS A 324 0.85 -23.08 -13.80
N GLN A 325 0.89 -24.40 -13.62
CA GLN A 325 2.12 -25.20 -13.63
C GLN A 325 2.91 -25.12 -14.95
N ASP A 326 2.26 -24.84 -16.07
CA ASP A 326 2.91 -24.60 -17.35
C ASP A 326 3.71 -23.30 -17.38
N HIS A 327 3.19 -22.22 -16.78
CA HIS A 327 3.92 -20.97 -16.63
C HIS A 327 5.03 -21.09 -15.58
N GLN A 328 4.81 -21.85 -14.50
CA GLN A 328 5.87 -22.15 -13.52
C GLN A 328 7.08 -22.84 -14.18
N ARG A 329 6.86 -23.87 -15.02
CA ARG A 329 7.96 -24.55 -15.72
C ARG A 329 8.75 -23.60 -16.63
N LYS A 330 8.07 -22.74 -17.38
CA LYS A 330 8.74 -21.74 -18.24
C LYS A 330 9.57 -20.73 -17.44
N ILE A 331 9.09 -20.29 -16.27
CA ILE A 331 9.88 -19.44 -15.37
C ILE A 331 11.10 -20.22 -14.87
N GLN A 332 10.91 -21.46 -14.44
CA GLN A 332 12.00 -22.31 -13.96
C GLN A 332 13.07 -22.57 -15.04
N GLU A 333 12.67 -22.80 -16.29
CA GLU A 333 13.57 -22.89 -17.45
C GLU A 333 14.32 -21.57 -17.68
N GLU A 334 13.64 -20.42 -17.63
CA GLU A 334 14.28 -19.10 -17.70
C GLU A 334 15.31 -18.90 -16.57
N LEU A 335 14.96 -19.31 -15.34
CA LEU A 335 15.83 -19.19 -14.18
C LEU A 335 17.05 -20.09 -14.29
N ASP A 336 16.90 -21.32 -14.75
CA ASP A 336 18.02 -22.24 -14.95
C ASP A 336 18.99 -21.66 -15.99
N LEU A 337 18.49 -21.25 -17.16
CA LEU A 337 19.32 -20.69 -18.24
C LEU A 337 20.10 -19.44 -17.82
N ILE A 338 19.51 -18.56 -17.00
CA ILE A 338 20.13 -17.29 -16.63
C ILE A 338 21.08 -17.45 -15.42
N LEU A 339 20.86 -18.45 -14.58
CA LEU A 339 21.52 -18.59 -13.28
C LEU A 339 22.36 -19.88 -13.15
N GLU A 340 22.51 -20.66 -14.23
CA GLU A 340 23.32 -21.88 -14.33
C GLU A 340 24.79 -21.65 -13.91
N ASP A 341 25.37 -20.50 -14.29
CA ASP A 341 26.78 -20.17 -14.00
C ASP A 341 26.99 -19.38 -12.69
N CYS A 342 25.92 -19.05 -11.96
CA CYS A 342 26.04 -18.31 -10.71
C CYS A 342 26.39 -19.26 -9.56
N SER A 343 27.69 -19.36 -9.25
CA SER A 343 28.22 -20.09 -8.09
C SER A 343 27.67 -19.63 -6.73
N GLY A 344 26.96 -18.49 -6.70
CA GLY A 344 26.14 -18.05 -5.59
C GLY A 344 24.65 -18.14 -5.93
N ASN A 345 23.83 -18.55 -4.96
CA ASN A 345 22.36 -18.57 -5.05
C ASN A 345 21.70 -17.18 -5.27
N ASP A 346 22.49 -16.13 -5.53
CA ASP A 346 22.09 -14.74 -5.48
C ASP A 346 21.84 -14.18 -6.88
N ILE A 347 20.75 -13.45 -7.02
CA ILE A 347 20.32 -12.82 -8.26
C ILE A 347 20.95 -11.43 -8.33
N THR A 348 21.74 -11.16 -9.36
CA THR A 348 22.39 -9.85 -9.59
C THR A 348 21.46 -8.84 -10.27
N SER A 349 21.81 -7.55 -10.25
CA SER A 349 21.08 -6.51 -11.01
C SER A 349 21.00 -6.82 -12.52
N GLU A 350 22.05 -7.43 -13.08
CA GLU A 350 22.12 -7.86 -14.47
C GLU A 350 21.14 -8.99 -14.74
N ASN A 351 21.09 -10.01 -13.88
CA ASN A 351 20.12 -11.10 -14.02
C ASN A 351 18.69 -10.57 -14.00
N LEU A 352 18.36 -9.60 -13.12
CA LEU A 352 17.00 -9.03 -13.02
C LEU A 352 16.49 -8.41 -14.32
N LYS A 353 17.39 -7.89 -15.17
CA LYS A 353 17.06 -7.33 -16.49
C LYS A 353 16.71 -8.42 -17.50
N GLU A 354 17.27 -9.62 -17.33
CA GLU A 354 17.08 -10.76 -18.21
C GLU A 354 15.89 -11.65 -17.84
N LEU A 355 15.36 -11.56 -16.60
CA LEU A 355 14.13 -12.22 -16.15
C LEU A 355 12.88 -11.61 -16.80
N LYS A 356 12.76 -11.75 -18.12
CA LYS A 356 11.75 -11.10 -18.99
C LYS A 356 10.41 -11.82 -18.93
N TYR A 357 10.43 -13.15 -18.91
CA TYR A 357 9.21 -13.95 -18.84
C TYR A 357 8.62 -13.91 -17.43
N LEU A 358 9.43 -14.00 -16.39
CA LEU A 358 8.99 -13.75 -15.01
C LEU A 358 8.37 -12.34 -14.86
N ASP A 359 8.93 -11.31 -15.50
CA ASP A 359 8.35 -9.96 -15.53
C ASP A 359 6.95 -9.95 -16.14
N CYS A 360 6.75 -10.65 -17.26
CA CYS A 360 5.44 -10.79 -17.89
C CYS A 360 4.43 -11.49 -16.98
N VAL A 361 4.86 -12.55 -16.29
CA VAL A 361 4.03 -13.28 -15.34
C VAL A 361 3.65 -12.40 -14.15
N ILE A 362 4.60 -11.69 -13.53
CA ILE A 362 4.32 -10.78 -12.41
C ILE A 362 3.34 -9.69 -12.84
N LYS A 363 3.51 -9.10 -14.03
CA LYS A 363 2.58 -8.09 -14.55
C LYS A 363 1.16 -8.63 -14.75
N GLU A 364 1.02 -9.86 -15.26
CA GLU A 364 -0.30 -10.50 -15.40
C GLU A 364 -0.91 -10.86 -14.04
N CYS A 365 -0.10 -11.24 -13.05
CA CYS A 365 -0.54 -11.39 -11.67
C CYS A 365 -1.06 -10.06 -11.11
N GLN A 366 -0.31 -8.96 -11.29
CA GLN A 366 -0.72 -7.62 -10.86
C GLN A 366 -1.95 -7.09 -11.61
N ARG A 367 -2.18 -7.52 -12.86
CA ARG A 367 -3.40 -7.19 -13.60
C ARG A 367 -4.62 -7.84 -12.95
N LEU A 368 -4.53 -9.12 -12.62
CA LEU A 368 -5.64 -9.84 -11.99
C LEU A 368 -5.79 -9.49 -10.50
N PHE A 369 -4.69 -9.32 -9.80
CA PHE A 369 -4.67 -9.06 -8.36
C PHE A 369 -3.79 -7.83 -8.06
N PRO A 370 -4.25 -6.62 -8.45
CA PRO A 370 -3.53 -5.40 -8.12
C PRO A 370 -3.51 -5.23 -6.61
N SER A 371 -2.32 -5.00 -6.01
CA SER A 371 -2.19 -4.82 -4.56
C SER A 371 -3.11 -3.73 -4.04
N VAL A 372 -3.26 -2.63 -4.79
CA VAL A 372 -4.20 -1.55 -4.48
C VAL A 372 -5.30 -1.53 -5.55
N PRO A 373 -6.50 -2.04 -5.25
CA PRO A 373 -7.55 -2.21 -6.26
C PRO A 373 -8.31 -0.92 -6.61
N ILE A 374 -8.28 0.08 -5.72
CA ILE A 374 -8.99 1.35 -5.84
C ILE A 374 -8.16 2.49 -5.23
N THR A 375 -8.15 3.66 -5.87
CA THR A 375 -7.54 4.88 -5.30
C THR A 375 -8.47 6.08 -5.50
N GLY A 376 -8.52 6.98 -4.52
CA GLY A 376 -9.42 8.13 -4.53
C GLY A 376 -8.72 9.45 -4.83
N ARG A 377 -9.39 10.31 -5.60
CA ARG A 377 -9.07 11.73 -5.84
C ARG A 377 -10.23 12.62 -5.42
N GLU A 378 -9.94 13.87 -5.11
CA GLU A 378 -10.96 14.92 -4.95
C GLU A 378 -10.83 15.95 -6.07
N SER A 379 -11.97 16.34 -6.66
CA SER A 379 -12.06 17.47 -7.58
C SER A 379 -12.09 18.78 -6.79
N VAL A 380 -11.04 19.61 -6.92
CA VAL A 380 -10.95 20.90 -6.19
C VAL A 380 -11.67 22.06 -6.90
N GLU A 381 -12.08 21.84 -8.14
CA GLU A 381 -12.87 22.74 -8.99
C GLU A 381 -13.72 21.91 -9.96
N ASP A 382 -14.79 22.50 -10.50
CA ASP A 382 -15.59 21.87 -11.55
C ASP A 382 -14.67 21.52 -12.74
N PHE A 383 -14.61 20.25 -13.12
CA PHE A 383 -13.69 19.80 -14.17
C PHE A 383 -14.41 18.94 -15.21
N LYS A 384 -13.98 19.03 -16.47
CA LYS A 384 -14.53 18.22 -17.57
C LYS A 384 -13.82 16.86 -17.67
N LEU A 385 -14.61 15.80 -17.69
CA LEU A 385 -14.18 14.43 -17.96
C LEU A 385 -14.92 13.91 -19.20
N GLY A 386 -14.29 14.04 -20.37
CA GLY A 386 -14.98 13.83 -21.64
C GLY A 386 -16.16 14.79 -21.79
N ASP A 387 -17.36 14.24 -22.01
CA ASP A 387 -18.60 15.01 -22.15
C ASP A 387 -19.26 15.36 -20.80
N TYR A 388 -18.70 14.88 -19.69
CA TYR A 388 -19.24 15.09 -18.35
C TYR A 388 -18.56 16.25 -17.64
N THR A 389 -19.32 17.01 -16.84
CA THR A 389 -18.76 17.97 -15.88
C THR A 389 -18.87 17.36 -14.48
N ILE A 390 -17.74 17.16 -13.83
CA ILE A 390 -17.68 16.70 -12.44
C ILE A 390 -17.65 17.93 -11.52
N PRO A 391 -18.59 18.06 -10.57
CA PRO A 391 -18.62 19.19 -9.64
C PRO A 391 -17.45 19.19 -8.66
N LYS A 392 -17.03 20.38 -8.26
CA LYS A 392 -16.11 20.61 -7.14
C LYS A 392 -16.57 19.87 -5.87
N GLY A 393 -15.61 19.30 -5.15
CA GLY A 393 -15.80 18.51 -3.93
C GLY A 393 -16.19 17.06 -4.20
N SER A 394 -16.30 16.64 -5.46
CA SER A 394 -16.63 15.25 -5.80
C SER A 394 -15.41 14.35 -5.62
N THR A 395 -15.63 13.18 -5.01
CA THR A 395 -14.66 12.08 -4.99
C THR A 395 -14.64 11.36 -6.35
N ILE A 396 -13.46 10.99 -6.82
CA ILE A 396 -13.22 10.23 -8.05
C ILE A 396 -12.37 9.00 -7.71
N ASP A 397 -12.93 7.82 -7.91
CA ASP A 397 -12.37 6.53 -7.56
C ASP A 397 -11.82 5.91 -8.84
N VAL A 398 -10.51 5.87 -8.92
CA VAL A 398 -9.79 5.15 -9.96
C VAL A 398 -9.83 3.68 -9.57
N PHE A 399 -10.74 2.93 -10.21
CA PHE A 399 -10.98 1.53 -9.91
C PHE A 399 -10.08 0.63 -10.76
N ILE A 400 -8.82 0.52 -10.32
CA ILE A 400 -7.74 -0.21 -10.98
C ILE A 400 -8.13 -1.67 -11.25
N TYR A 401 -8.83 -2.32 -10.31
CA TYR A 401 -9.27 -3.72 -10.47
C TYR A 401 -10.19 -3.92 -11.69
N ALA A 402 -11.10 -2.99 -11.95
CA ALA A 402 -11.99 -3.01 -13.11
C ALA A 402 -11.27 -2.58 -14.39
N LEU A 403 -10.42 -1.56 -14.31
CA LEU A 403 -9.59 -1.10 -15.43
C LEU A 403 -8.74 -2.23 -16.00
N HIS A 404 -8.10 -3.00 -15.12
CA HIS A 404 -7.28 -4.14 -15.49
C HIS A 404 -8.08 -5.33 -16.05
N ARG A 405 -9.42 -5.23 -16.07
CA ARG A 405 -10.36 -6.22 -16.59
C ARG A 405 -11.27 -5.66 -17.68
N ASP A 406 -10.96 -4.49 -18.20
CA ASP A 406 -11.70 -3.90 -19.31
C ASP A 406 -11.62 -4.85 -20.53
N PRO A 407 -12.73 -5.45 -20.99
CA PRO A 407 -12.71 -6.39 -22.10
C PRO A 407 -12.31 -5.75 -23.44
N ASP A 408 -12.45 -4.42 -23.57
CA ASP A 408 -12.03 -3.69 -24.77
C ASP A 408 -10.51 -3.58 -24.86
N VAL A 409 -9.82 -3.63 -23.71
CA VAL A 409 -8.34 -3.64 -23.62
C VAL A 409 -7.79 -5.06 -23.49
N TYR A 410 -8.45 -5.90 -22.70
CA TYR A 410 -8.03 -7.24 -22.32
C TYR A 410 -9.06 -8.29 -22.74
N PRO A 411 -9.01 -8.80 -23.98
CA PRO A 411 -9.91 -9.85 -24.43
C PRO A 411 -9.82 -11.08 -23.51
N ASN A 412 -10.96 -11.63 -23.10
CA ASN A 412 -11.05 -12.65 -22.05
C ASN A 412 -10.36 -12.20 -20.74
N PRO A 413 -10.87 -11.14 -20.08
CA PRO A 413 -10.13 -10.43 -19.03
C PRO A 413 -9.85 -11.27 -17.79
N GLU A 414 -10.60 -12.34 -17.55
CA GLU A 414 -10.41 -13.23 -16.41
C GLU A 414 -9.38 -14.36 -16.65
N ARG A 415 -8.96 -14.56 -17.90
CA ARG A 415 -7.93 -15.54 -18.25
C ARG A 415 -6.56 -15.01 -17.86
N PHE A 416 -5.79 -15.84 -17.16
CA PHE A 416 -4.37 -15.62 -16.91
C PHE A 416 -3.58 -15.87 -18.20
N ASP A 417 -2.97 -14.82 -18.74
CA ASP A 417 -2.19 -14.87 -19.97
C ASP A 417 -1.00 -13.90 -19.92
N PRO A 418 0.18 -14.38 -19.49
CA PRO A 418 1.41 -13.59 -19.46
C PRO A 418 1.82 -13.02 -20.82
N SER A 419 1.38 -13.62 -21.94
CA SER A 419 1.77 -13.15 -23.28
C SER A 419 1.28 -11.73 -23.58
N ARG A 420 0.24 -11.25 -22.86
CA ARG A 420 -0.23 -9.87 -22.92
C ARG A 420 0.88 -8.86 -22.63
N PHE A 421 1.89 -9.24 -21.84
CA PHE A 421 2.97 -8.33 -21.44
C PHE A 421 4.26 -8.52 -22.23
N LEU A 422 4.24 -9.34 -23.28
CA LEU A 422 5.32 -9.35 -24.27
C LEU A 422 5.42 -7.97 -24.96
N PRO A 423 6.63 -7.50 -25.30
CA PRO A 423 6.84 -6.18 -25.87
C PRO A 423 5.92 -5.87 -27.06
N GLU A 424 5.80 -6.81 -28.00
CA GLU A 424 4.98 -6.73 -29.20
C GLU A 424 3.48 -6.53 -28.90
N ASN A 425 2.98 -7.12 -27.82
CA ASN A 425 1.57 -7.05 -27.41
C ASN A 425 1.25 -5.81 -26.56
N CYS A 426 2.26 -4.99 -26.24
CA CYS A 426 2.11 -3.76 -25.46
C CYS A 426 2.13 -2.49 -26.31
N ILE A 427 2.62 -2.54 -27.56
CA ILE A 427 2.87 -1.35 -28.39
C ILE A 427 1.61 -0.49 -28.58
N SER A 428 0.46 -1.12 -28.84
CA SER A 428 -0.81 -0.42 -29.07
C SER A 428 -1.64 -0.20 -27.80
N ARG A 429 -1.17 -0.66 -26.63
CA ARG A 429 -1.92 -0.54 -25.38
C ARG A 429 -1.87 0.90 -24.89
N HIS A 430 -3.03 1.42 -24.50
CA HIS A 430 -3.11 2.73 -23.86
C HIS A 430 -2.21 2.79 -22.60
N PRO A 431 -1.37 3.82 -22.40
CA PRO A 431 -0.42 3.87 -21.27
C PRO A 431 -1.07 3.75 -19.89
N TYR A 432 -2.30 4.26 -19.76
CA TYR A 432 -3.09 4.19 -18.53
C TYR A 432 -3.92 2.90 -18.38
N ALA A 433 -3.84 1.94 -19.31
CA ALA A 433 -4.61 0.71 -19.21
C ALA A 433 -4.05 -0.28 -18.18
N PHE A 434 -2.75 -0.17 -17.86
CA PHE A 434 -2.07 -0.99 -16.88
C PHE A 434 -1.29 -0.14 -15.88
N ILE A 435 -1.97 0.26 -14.79
CA ILE A 435 -1.39 1.12 -13.74
C ILE A 435 -1.39 0.49 -12.33
N PRO A 436 -0.77 -0.70 -12.12
CA PRO A 436 -0.69 -1.30 -10.77
C PRO A 436 0.07 -0.42 -9.76
N PHE A 437 0.91 0.48 -10.25
CA PHE A 437 1.67 1.47 -9.47
C PHE A 437 1.10 2.90 -9.59
N SER A 438 -0.17 3.02 -10.01
CA SER A 438 -0.79 4.27 -10.43
C SER A 438 0.01 4.95 -11.58
N ALA A 439 -0.34 6.18 -11.91
CA ALA A 439 0.32 6.99 -12.94
C ALA A 439 0.21 8.48 -12.60
N GLY A 440 0.82 9.34 -13.44
CA GLY A 440 0.90 10.78 -13.21
C GLY A 440 1.87 11.16 -12.10
N SER A 441 1.76 12.40 -11.62
CA SER A 441 2.64 12.99 -10.60
C SER A 441 2.55 12.31 -9.23
N ARG A 442 1.40 11.69 -8.94
CA ARG A 442 1.08 10.97 -7.70
C ARG A 442 1.23 9.44 -7.88
N ASN A 443 2.11 9.00 -8.78
CA ASN A 443 2.45 7.58 -8.96
C ASN A 443 3.30 7.04 -7.79
N CYS A 444 3.42 5.72 -7.71
CA CYS A 444 4.23 5.06 -6.69
C CYS A 444 5.71 5.47 -6.83
N ILE A 445 6.29 6.00 -5.76
CA ILE A 445 7.72 6.36 -5.71
C ILE A 445 8.62 5.12 -5.70
N GLY A 446 8.14 4.03 -5.08
CA GLY A 446 8.86 2.77 -4.89
C GLY A 446 8.66 1.75 -6.02
N GLN A 447 8.09 2.11 -7.17
CA GLN A 447 7.75 1.14 -8.24
C GLN A 447 8.95 0.27 -8.66
N ARG A 448 10.14 0.87 -8.84
CA ARG A 448 11.34 0.12 -9.25
C ARG A 448 11.85 -0.79 -8.13
N TYR A 449 11.83 -0.30 -6.89
CA TYR A 449 12.17 -1.07 -5.69
C TYR A 449 11.27 -2.31 -5.59
N ALA A 450 9.95 -2.12 -5.66
CA ALA A 450 8.98 -3.20 -5.58
C ALA A 450 9.15 -4.22 -6.72
N ALA A 451 9.41 -3.77 -7.95
CA ALA A 451 9.64 -4.69 -9.08
C ALA A 451 10.89 -5.55 -8.88
N MET A 452 11.97 -4.99 -8.33
CA MET A 452 13.19 -5.75 -7.99
C MET A 452 12.91 -6.76 -6.87
N GLU A 453 12.27 -6.32 -5.79
CA GLU A 453 11.93 -7.17 -4.65
C GLU A 453 11.03 -8.36 -5.07
N LEU A 454 9.97 -8.09 -5.84
CA LEU A 454 9.07 -9.10 -6.41
C LEU A 454 9.84 -10.16 -7.19
N LYS A 455 10.70 -9.74 -8.13
CA LYS A 455 11.49 -10.65 -8.96
C LYS A 455 12.43 -11.49 -8.12
N ILE A 456 13.20 -10.88 -7.21
CA ILE A 456 14.17 -11.58 -6.37
C ILE A 456 13.45 -12.65 -5.55
N ILE A 457 12.43 -12.28 -4.78
CA ILE A 457 11.76 -13.22 -3.87
C ILE A 457 11.09 -14.36 -4.65
N ILE A 458 10.34 -14.05 -5.71
CA ILE A 458 9.64 -15.09 -6.49
C ILE A 458 10.65 -16.02 -7.18
N ALA A 459 11.69 -15.47 -7.80
CA ALA A 459 12.73 -16.28 -8.43
C ALA A 459 13.45 -17.17 -7.41
N THR A 460 13.86 -16.64 -6.26
CA THR A 460 14.52 -17.41 -5.20
C THR A 460 13.63 -18.55 -4.68
N VAL A 461 12.32 -18.32 -4.52
CA VAL A 461 11.36 -19.39 -4.15
C VAL A 461 11.27 -20.46 -5.25
N LEU A 462 11.10 -20.06 -6.52
CA LEU A 462 10.91 -21.00 -7.64
C LEU A 462 12.18 -21.76 -8.04
N ARG A 463 13.36 -21.24 -7.71
CA ARG A 463 14.62 -22.01 -7.80
C ARG A 463 14.64 -23.18 -6.82
N ASN A 464 14.06 -23.01 -5.64
CA ASN A 464 14.15 -23.99 -4.56
C ASN A 464 12.94 -24.93 -4.49
N PHE A 465 11.79 -24.53 -5.03
CA PHE A 465 10.54 -25.27 -4.90
C PHE A 465 9.73 -25.31 -6.19
N ASN A 466 8.95 -26.38 -6.33
CA ASN A 466 7.71 -26.33 -7.09
C ASN A 466 6.57 -25.95 -6.14
N VAL A 467 5.77 -24.98 -6.57
CA VAL A 467 4.65 -24.42 -5.80
C VAL A 467 3.33 -24.91 -6.41
N ILE A 468 2.39 -25.34 -5.58
CA ILE A 468 1.04 -25.72 -6.00
C ILE A 468 0.03 -24.97 -5.15
N ALA A 469 -0.91 -24.27 -5.79
CA ALA A 469 -2.04 -23.67 -5.10
C ALA A 469 -3.15 -24.71 -4.91
N LEU A 470 -3.63 -24.88 -3.67
CA LEU A 470 -4.62 -25.91 -3.33
C LEU A 470 -6.06 -25.46 -3.54
N ASP A 471 -6.29 -24.15 -3.58
CA ASP A 471 -7.60 -23.56 -3.78
C ASP A 471 -7.73 -22.99 -5.18
N HIS A 472 -8.71 -23.47 -5.94
CA HIS A 472 -9.08 -22.85 -7.19
C HIS A 472 -9.61 -21.42 -6.96
N ARG A 473 -9.43 -20.56 -7.96
CA ARG A 473 -9.66 -19.10 -7.86
C ARG A 473 -11.06 -18.70 -7.40
N ASP A 474 -12.07 -19.50 -7.73
CA ASP A 474 -13.47 -19.27 -7.34
C ASP A 474 -13.74 -19.49 -5.85
N LYS A 475 -12.87 -20.22 -5.15
CA LYS A 475 -12.97 -20.49 -3.71
C LYS A 475 -12.26 -19.45 -2.84
N VAL A 476 -11.38 -18.64 -3.43
CA VAL A 476 -10.62 -17.63 -2.68
C VAL A 476 -11.47 -16.37 -2.50
N ARG A 477 -11.80 -16.04 -1.25
CA ARG A 477 -12.55 -14.83 -0.92
C ARG A 477 -11.61 -13.62 -0.87
N LEU A 478 -11.94 -12.61 -1.66
CA LEU A 478 -11.18 -11.36 -1.71
C LEU A 478 -11.72 -10.36 -0.69
N SER A 479 -10.80 -9.83 0.12
CA SER A 479 -11.01 -8.72 1.04
C SER A 479 -10.25 -7.48 0.55
N SER A 480 -10.84 -6.30 0.69
CA SER A 480 -10.18 -5.03 0.38
C SER A 480 -9.88 -4.30 1.68
N ASP A 481 -8.70 -4.54 2.24
CA ASP A 481 -8.23 -3.98 3.50
C ASP A 481 -7.10 -2.98 3.23
N LEU A 482 -7.42 -1.88 2.53
CA LEU A 482 -6.51 -0.94 1.83
C LEU A 482 -5.71 -1.59 0.67
N VAL A 483 -5.23 -2.80 0.90
CA VAL A 483 -4.66 -3.71 -0.10
C VAL A 483 -5.59 -4.90 -0.35
N LEU A 484 -5.45 -5.55 -1.51
CA LEU A 484 -6.26 -6.71 -1.91
C LEU A 484 -5.76 -7.99 -1.23
N ARG A 485 -6.49 -8.50 -0.24
CA ARG A 485 -6.11 -9.70 0.53
C ARG A 485 -7.00 -10.90 0.21
N ALA A 486 -6.48 -12.09 0.50
CA ALA A 486 -7.29 -13.29 0.65
C ALA A 486 -7.81 -13.36 2.10
N ALA A 487 -9.13 -13.35 2.30
CA ALA A 487 -9.74 -13.29 3.63
C ALA A 487 -9.32 -14.48 4.52
N ASP A 488 -9.15 -15.66 3.92
CA ASP A 488 -8.82 -16.91 4.60
C ASP A 488 -7.33 -17.29 4.45
N GLY A 489 -6.49 -16.37 3.96
CA GLY A 489 -5.11 -16.65 3.56
C GLY A 489 -5.01 -17.41 2.23
N ILE A 490 -3.80 -17.85 1.88
CA ILE A 490 -3.52 -18.56 0.63
C ILE A 490 -2.85 -19.89 0.94
N ARG A 491 -3.50 -21.01 0.59
CA ARG A 491 -2.95 -22.35 0.84
C ARG A 491 -2.07 -22.81 -0.31
N LEU A 492 -0.76 -22.82 -0.07
CA LEU A 492 0.24 -23.29 -1.04
C LEU A 492 0.96 -24.52 -0.50
N SER A 493 1.18 -25.51 -1.38
CA SER A 493 2.07 -26.65 -1.12
C SER A 493 3.40 -26.40 -1.83
N PHE A 494 4.50 -26.73 -1.15
CA PHE A 494 5.86 -26.53 -1.64
C PHE A 494 6.60 -27.87 -1.63
N SER A 495 7.04 -28.33 -2.80
CA SER A 495 7.90 -29.50 -2.93
C SER A 495 9.31 -29.06 -3.34
N PRO A 496 10.39 -29.54 -2.69
CA PRO A 496 11.76 -29.19 -3.10
C PRO A 496 12.03 -29.48 -4.58
N ARG A 497 12.74 -28.56 -5.24
CA ARG A 497 13.15 -28.71 -6.63
C ARG A 497 14.56 -29.31 -6.68
N PHE A 498 14.66 -30.56 -7.14
CA PHE A 498 15.97 -31.17 -7.42
C PHE A 498 16.53 -30.55 -8.70
N HIS A 499 17.67 -29.85 -8.58
CA HIS A 499 18.39 -29.38 -9.76
C HIS A 499 18.90 -30.62 -10.51
N ARG A 500 18.76 -30.64 -11.84
CA ARG A 500 19.40 -31.68 -12.64
C ARG A 500 20.91 -31.48 -12.48
N SER A 501 21.55 -32.34 -11.69
CA SER A 501 22.99 -32.55 -11.79
C SER A 501 23.25 -33.09 -13.19
N THR A 502 23.71 -32.22 -14.09
CA THR A 502 24.25 -32.62 -15.39
C THR A 502 25.53 -33.41 -15.20
#